data_AF-A0A926AIL8-F1
#
_entry.id   AF-A0A926AIL8-F1
#
_cell.length_a   1.000
_cell.length_b   1.000
_cell.length_c   1.000
_cell.angle_alpha   90.00
_cell.angle_beta   90.00
_cell.angle_gamma   90.00
#
_symmetry.space_group_name_H-M   'P 1'
#
loop_
_entity.id
_entity.type
_entity.pdbx_description
1 polymer ?
#
loop_
_entity_poly.entity_id
_entity_poly.type
_entity_poly.pdbx_seq_one_letter_code
_entity_poly.pdbx_strand_id
1 'polypeptide(L)' 'SKEALLAADPAHYIIAVGGDMNPAATAAPGGLPPSLASRLQAVRKGNVHRISSDLLFRATPRLADGLILLAKALHP' A
#
# COMPACT_ATOMS: atom_id res chain seq x y z
N SER A 1 8.26 -11.43 8.26
CA SER A 1 7.70 -11.43 9.64
C SER A 1 7.40 -9.99 10.07
N LYS A 2 6.60 -9.78 11.13
CA LYS A 2 6.30 -8.44 11.67
C LYS A 2 7.56 -7.67 12.09
N GLU A 3 8.52 -8.39 12.66
CA GLU A 3 9.80 -7.83 13.13
C GLU A 3 10.66 -7.33 11.98
N ALA A 4 10.76 -8.08 10.88
CA ALA A 4 11.49 -7.64 9.69
C ALA A 4 10.90 -6.37 9.07
N LEU A 5 9.57 -6.22 9.12
CA LEU A 5 8.90 -5.02 8.60
C LEU A 5 9.21 -3.78 9.44
N LEU A 6 9.28 -3.94 10.76
CA LEU A 6 9.65 -2.87 11.69
C LEU A 6 11.14 -2.53 11.60
N ALA A 7 12.00 -3.55 11.39
CA ALA A 7 13.44 -3.35 11.24
C ALA A 7 13.80 -2.64 9.92
N ALA A 8 13.07 -2.93 8.84
CA ALA A 8 13.31 -2.30 7.55
C ALA A 8 12.78 -0.85 7.47
N ASP A 9 11.78 -0.49 8.27
CA ASP A 9 11.08 0.82 8.31
C ASP A 9 11.01 1.54 6.94
N PRO A 10 10.39 0.92 5.93
CA PRO A 10 10.34 1.48 4.58
C PRO A 10 9.61 2.82 4.56
N ALA A 11 10.06 3.72 3.68
CA ALA A 11 9.49 5.06 3.52
C ALA A 11 8.08 5.08 2.91
N HIS A 12 7.71 4.04 2.16
CA HIS A 12 6.41 3.88 1.51
C HIS A 12 5.90 2.44 1.65
N TYR A 13 4.59 2.29 1.85
CA TYR A 13 3.91 1.00 1.80
C TYR A 13 2.98 0.92 0.59
N ILE A 14 3.01 -0.22 -0.10
CA ILE A 14 2.08 -0.53 -1.18
C ILE A 14 1.23 -1.71 -0.75
N ILE A 15 -0.09 -1.56 -0.84
CA ILE A 15 -1.05 -2.55 -0.39
C ILE A 15 -1.93 -2.92 -1.58
N ALA A 16 -1.77 -4.16 -2.01
CA ALA A 16 -2.59 -4.73 -3.07
C ALA A 16 -4.01 -5.00 -2.56
N VAL A 17 -5.02 -4.46 -3.23
CA VAL A 17 -6.44 -4.70 -2.93
C VAL A 17 -7.10 -5.55 -4.03
N GLY A 18 -7.91 -6.53 -3.63
CA GLY A 18 -8.72 -7.34 -4.55
C GLY A 18 -9.83 -6.51 -5.22
N GLY A 19 -10.40 -7.04 -6.31
CA GLY A 19 -11.27 -6.34 -7.29
C GLY A 19 -12.48 -5.55 -6.78
N ASP A 20 -12.83 -5.66 -5.50
CA ASP A 20 -13.71 -4.71 -4.84
C ASP A 20 -12.87 -3.85 -3.88
N MET A 21 -12.70 -2.57 -4.23
CA MET A 21 -12.29 -1.54 -3.26
C MET A 21 -13.39 -1.44 -2.20
N ASN A 22 -13.46 -2.40 -1.27
CA ASN A 22 -14.40 -2.33 -0.17
C ASN A 22 -13.92 -1.20 0.75
N PRO A 23 -14.67 -0.08 0.82
CA PRO A 23 -14.30 1.04 1.67
C PRO A 23 -14.52 0.71 3.15
N ALA A 24 -14.99 -0.48 3.52
CA ALA A 24 -15.19 -0.91 4.91
C ALA A 24 -13.98 -1.64 5.52
N ALA A 25 -12.98 -2.05 4.74
CA ALA A 25 -11.69 -2.55 5.26
C ALA A 25 -10.77 -1.40 5.78
N THR A 26 -11.37 -0.26 6.09
CA THR A 26 -10.79 1.05 6.42
C THR A 26 -10.67 1.32 7.91
N ALA A 27 -11.08 0.39 8.78
CA ALA A 27 -11.05 0.59 10.23
C ALA A 27 -9.63 0.77 10.82
N ALA A 28 -8.57 0.44 10.05
CA ALA A 28 -7.20 0.76 10.39
C ALA A 28 -6.53 1.54 9.24
N PRO A 29 -5.67 2.53 9.52
CA PRO A 29 -4.99 3.30 8.49
C PRO A 29 -4.21 2.33 7.58
N GLY A 30 -4.67 2.20 6.34
CA GLY A 30 -4.06 1.34 5.34
C GLY A 30 -4.24 -0.17 5.55
N GLY A 31 -5.24 -0.69 6.27
CA GLY A 31 -5.42 -2.15 6.39
C GLY A 31 -4.27 -2.89 7.10
N LEU A 32 -3.36 -2.14 7.75
CA LEU A 32 -2.33 -2.66 8.64
C LEU A 32 -2.92 -2.80 10.05
N PRO A 33 -2.55 -3.84 10.82
CA PRO A 33 -3.02 -3.96 12.20
C PRO A 33 -2.58 -2.72 13.03
N PRO A 34 -3.40 -2.25 13.99
CA PRO A 34 -3.15 -1.00 14.72
C PRO A 34 -1.77 -0.93 15.40
N SER A 35 -1.27 -2.07 15.86
CA SER A 35 0.05 -2.20 16.48
C SER A 35 1.23 -1.99 15.53
N LEU A 36 1.02 -2.13 14.22
CA LEU A 36 1.99 -1.80 13.18
C LEU A 36 1.78 -0.37 12.68
N ALA A 37 0.53 0.04 12.48
CA ALA A 37 0.17 1.36 12.00
C ALA A 37 0.76 2.50 12.86
N SER A 38 0.77 2.34 14.19
CA SER A 38 1.36 3.33 15.09
C SER A 38 2.88 3.36 15.12
N ARG A 39 3.57 2.30 14.66
CA ARG A 39 5.03 2.16 14.76
C ARG A 39 5.78 2.52 13.49
N LEU A 40 5.12 2.40 12.34
CA LEU A 40 5.73 2.59 11.03
C LEU A 40 5.72 4.05 10.60
N GLN A 41 6.87 4.57 10.18
CA GLN A 41 6.96 5.99 9.78
C GLN A 41 6.12 6.30 8.55
N ALA A 42 6.11 5.40 7.56
CA ALA A 42 5.31 5.59 6.35
C ALA A 42 3.81 5.72 6.66
N VAL A 43 3.30 5.06 7.69
CA VAL A 43 1.89 5.22 8.11
C VAL A 43 1.64 6.58 8.73
N ARG A 44 2.53 7.03 9.63
CA ARG A 44 2.43 8.36 10.27
C ARG A 44 2.54 9.51 9.26
N LYS A 45 3.33 9.32 8.20
CA LYS A 45 3.55 10.30 7.13
C LYS A 45 2.47 10.24 6.03
N GLY A 46 1.52 9.31 6.11
CA GLY A 46 0.49 9.13 5.08
C GLY A 46 0.99 8.47 3.79
N ASN A 47 2.19 7.88 3.80
CA ASN A 47 2.84 7.22 2.66
C ASN A 47 2.38 5.77 2.48
N VAL A 48 1.07 5.52 2.57
CA VAL A 48 0.48 4.20 2.38
C VAL A 48 -0.42 4.24 1.15
N HIS A 49 0.00 3.52 0.12
CA HIS A 49 -0.60 3.52 -1.20
C HIS A 49 -1.38 2.23 -1.42
N ARG A 50 -2.62 2.35 -1.91
CA ARG A 50 -3.47 1.20 -2.23
C ARG A 50 -3.56 1.07 -3.74
N ILE A 51 -3.26 -0.11 -4.26
CA ILE A 51 -3.26 -0.38 -5.69
C ILE A 51 -4.03 -1.67 -5.94
N SER A 52 -4.79 -1.73 -7.02
CA SER A 52 -5.45 -2.98 -7.40
C SER A 52 -4.43 -4.09 -7.60
N SER A 53 -4.68 -5.25 -7.00
CA SER A 53 -3.88 -6.46 -7.17
C SER A 53 -3.81 -6.90 -8.64
N ASP A 54 -4.85 -6.65 -9.43
CA ASP A 54 -4.83 -6.92 -10.87
C ASP A 54 -3.83 -6.04 -11.63
N LEU A 55 -3.55 -4.83 -11.13
CA LEU A 55 -2.53 -3.94 -11.68
C LEU A 55 -1.12 -4.30 -11.22
N LEU A 56 -0.94 -5.08 -10.15
CA LEU A 56 0.37 -5.47 -9.64
C LEU A 56 0.79 -6.87 -10.09
N PHE A 57 -0.16 -7.81 -10.15
CA PHE A 57 0.16 -9.24 -10.29
C PHE A 57 -0.26 -9.85 -11.61
N ARG A 58 -1.15 -9.20 -12.38
CA ARG A 58 -1.47 -9.65 -13.74
C ARG A 58 -0.79 -8.71 -14.74
N ALA A 59 0.01 -9.28 -15.63
CA ALA A 59 0.52 -8.58 -16.81
C ALA A 59 -0.63 -8.32 -17.78
N THR A 60 -1.45 -7.33 -17.46
CA THR A 60 -2.57 -6.85 -18.28
C THR A 60 -2.14 -5.61 -19.04
N PRO A 61 -2.85 -5.22 -20.12
CA PRO A 61 -2.61 -3.96 -20.79
C PRO A 61 -2.69 -2.72 -19.87
N ARG A 62 -3.40 -2.84 -18.72
CA ARG A 62 -3.55 -1.79 -17.72
C ARG A 62 -2.40 -1.70 -16.71
N LEU A 63 -1.44 -2.63 -16.75
CA LEU A 63 -0.25 -2.61 -15.88
C LEU A 63 0.52 -1.29 -16.03
N ALA A 64 0.67 -0.79 -17.26
CA ALA A 64 1.35 0.48 -17.52
C ALA A 64 0.67 1.65 -16.79
N ASP A 65 -0.66 1.72 -16.81
CA ASP A 65 -1.43 2.75 -16.09
C ASP A 65 -1.24 2.63 -14.57
N GLY A 66 -1.22 1.39 -14.06
CA GLY A 66 -0.96 1.12 -12.64
C GLY A 66 0.43 1.57 -12.19
N LEU A 67 1.45 1.33 -13.02
CA LEU A 67 2.82 1.78 -12.76
C LEU A 67 2.94 3.31 -12.79
N ILE A 68 2.25 3.97 -13.72
CA ILE A 68 2.21 5.44 -13.79
C ILE A 68 1.55 6.02 -12.54
N LEU A 69 0.43 5.45 -12.09
CA LEU A 69 -0.24 5.88 -10.85
C LEU A 69 0.66 5.67 -9.62
N LEU A 70 1.36 4.55 -9.55
CA LEU A 70 2.32 4.28 -8.47
C LEU A 70 3.48 5.28 -8.50
N ALA A 71 4.05 5.56 -9.68
CA ALA A 71 5.16 6.50 -9.84
C ALA A 71 4.77 7.90 -9.35
N LYS A 72 3.57 8.39 -9.70
CA LYS A 72 3.04 9.67 -9.22
C LYS A 72 2.85 9.70 -7.70
N ALA A 73 2.50 8.57 -7.09
CA ALA A 73 2.30 8.47 -5.65
C ALA A 73 3.62 8.41 -4.86
N LEU A 74 4.69 7.91 -5.47
CA LEU A 74 6.03 7.85 -4.88
C LEU A 74 6.87 9.10 -5.14
N HIS A 75 6.60 9.81 -6.25
CA HIS A 75 7.33 10.99 -6.69
C HIS A 75 6.34 12.11 -7.09
N PRO A 76 5.80 12.86 -6.12
CA PRO A 76 4.96 14.03 -6.39
C PRO A 76 5.73 15.19 -7.03
#